data_AF-A0A961ARQ0-F1
#
_entry.id   AF-A0A961ARQ0-F1
#
_cell.length_a   1.000
_cell.length_b   1.000
_cell.length_c   1.000
_cell.angle_alpha   90.00
_cell.angle_beta   90.00
_cell.angle_gamma   90.00
#
_symmetry.space_group_name_H-M   'P 1'
#
loop_
_entity.id
_entity.type
_entity.pdbx_description
1 polymer ?
#
loop_
_entity_poly.entity_id
_entity_poly.type
_entity_poly.pdbx_seq_one_letter_code
_entity_poly.pdbx_strand_id
1 'polypeptide(L)'
;MKAFLILTAITAIAWLAFSPSGKTAAPSDLEGLKAEVDRLKGIVPDQSHAMKDVAYHYSNLWFAGEAENWPLAEFYFNESRSHLRWAVRIIPVRKTPDGQELRLEDLLTGFENGALKELGDAVKSQDLEKFRTGYQQMLGSCYACHVAAGKPYLRLKIPDRPEVPIIDFSPQL
;
A
#
# COMPACT_ATOMS: atom_id res chain seq x y z
N MET A 1 -48.16 -30.62 63.55
CA MET A 1 -46.98 -29.72 63.61
C MET A 1 -45.83 -30.38 62.85
N LYS A 2 -45.33 -29.67 61.83
CA LYS A 2 -44.04 -29.78 61.10
C LYS A 2 -44.29 -29.62 59.60
N ALA A 3 -44.36 -28.36 59.17
CA ALA A 3 -44.38 -27.95 57.78
C ALA A 3 -42.98 -28.13 57.18
N PHE A 4 -42.91 -28.79 56.03
CA PHE A 4 -41.71 -28.91 55.20
C PHE A 4 -41.64 -27.67 54.30
N LEU A 5 -40.68 -26.78 54.57
CA LEU A 5 -40.35 -25.65 53.70
C LEU A 5 -39.31 -26.12 52.68
N ILE A 6 -39.74 -26.28 51.43
CA ILE A 6 -38.87 -26.52 50.29
C ILE A 6 -38.27 -25.17 49.86
N LEU A 7 -36.97 -25.02 50.09
CA LEU A 7 -36.18 -23.86 49.68
C LEU A 7 -35.90 -23.97 48.17
N THR A 8 -36.58 -23.17 47.35
CA THR A 8 -36.26 -23.03 45.92
C THR A 8 -35.02 -22.16 45.76
N ALA A 9 -33.91 -22.77 45.37
CA ALA A 9 -32.69 -22.06 44.99
C ALA A 9 -32.90 -21.35 43.64
N ILE A 10 -33.11 -20.04 43.67
CA ILE A 10 -33.05 -19.19 42.48
C ILE A 10 -31.57 -19.01 42.14
N THR A 11 -31.09 -19.74 41.14
CA THR A 11 -29.79 -19.49 40.53
C THR A 11 -29.83 -18.14 39.81
N ALA A 12 -29.18 -17.14 40.38
CA ALA A 12 -28.93 -15.86 39.71
C ALA A 12 -28.03 -16.10 38.50
N ILE A 13 -28.62 -16.11 37.30
CA ILE A 13 -27.87 -16.02 36.06
C ILE A 13 -27.34 -14.59 36.00
N ALA A 14 -26.08 -14.41 36.41
CA ALA A 14 -25.36 -13.18 36.23
C ALA A 14 -25.23 -12.92 34.73
N TRP A 15 -26.06 -12.01 34.21
CA TRP A 15 -25.83 -11.39 32.91
C TRP A 15 -24.49 -10.66 33.00
N LEU A 16 -23.44 -11.29 32.47
CA LEU A 16 -22.24 -10.59 32.07
C LEU A 16 -22.68 -9.58 31.02
N ALA A 17 -22.86 -8.32 31.44
CA ALA A 17 -22.99 -7.21 30.54
C ALA A 17 -21.79 -7.25 29.61
N PHE A 18 -22.02 -7.59 28.34
CA PHE A 18 -21.07 -7.34 27.28
C PHE A 18 -20.89 -5.82 27.25
N SER A 19 -19.86 -5.30 27.93
CA SER A 19 -19.42 -3.93 27.74
C SER A 19 -18.93 -3.83 26.30
N PRO A 20 -19.59 -3.05 25.42
CA PRO A 20 -18.99 -2.75 24.14
C PRO A 20 -17.65 -2.06 24.46
N SER A 21 -16.57 -2.66 23.98
CA SER A 21 -15.23 -2.10 24.15
C SER A 21 -15.24 -0.62 23.77
N GLY A 22 -14.58 0.18 24.61
CA GLY A 22 -14.76 1.62 24.75
C GLY A 22 -14.81 2.38 23.42
N LYS A 23 -15.92 3.09 23.22
CA LYS A 23 -15.89 4.32 22.42
C LYS A 23 -15.15 5.34 23.26
N THR A 24 -13.86 5.55 22.99
CA THR A 24 -13.14 6.73 23.48
C THR A 24 -13.94 7.96 23.06
N ALA A 25 -14.33 8.80 24.01
CA ALA A 25 -15.03 10.05 23.72
C ALA A 25 -14.15 10.89 22.77
N ALA A 26 -14.76 11.46 21.73
CA ALA A 26 -14.03 12.32 20.80
C ALA A 26 -13.42 13.50 21.58
N PRO A 27 -12.17 13.89 21.29
CA PRO A 27 -11.56 15.01 21.99
C PRO A 27 -12.35 16.30 21.73
N SER A 28 -12.65 17.05 22.80
CA SER A 28 -13.44 18.30 22.72
C SER A 28 -12.57 19.56 22.62
N ASP A 29 -11.25 19.42 22.72
CA ASP A 29 -10.28 20.51 22.71
C ASP A 29 -9.09 20.23 21.77
N LEU A 30 -8.27 21.26 21.55
CA LEU A 30 -7.12 21.18 20.62
C LEU A 30 -6.04 20.22 21.10
N GLU A 31 -5.82 20.12 22.41
CA GLU A 31 -4.81 19.23 22.97
C GLU A 31 -5.19 17.77 22.78
N GLY A 32 -6.45 17.42 23.06
CA GLY A 32 -6.97 16.10 22.81
C GLY A 32 -7.02 15.74 21.32
N LEU A 33 -7.32 16.70 20.43
CA LEU A 33 -7.22 16.49 18.98
C LEU A 33 -5.79 16.22 18.54
N LYS A 34 -4.80 16.93 19.09
CA LYS A 34 -3.38 16.69 18.82
C LYS A 34 -2.94 15.31 19.29
N ALA A 35 -3.32 14.92 20.51
CA ALA A 35 -3.04 13.60 21.04
C ALA A 35 -3.67 12.48 20.19
N GLU A 36 -4.90 12.69 19.69
CA GLU A 36 -5.55 11.74 18.79
C GLU A 36 -4.84 11.66 17.44
N VAL A 37 -4.39 12.79 16.86
CA VAL A 37 -3.59 12.78 15.62
C VAL A 37 -2.28 12.03 15.81
N ASP A 38 -1.59 12.23 16.93
CA ASP A 38 -0.33 11.52 17.22
C ASP A 38 -0.57 10.02 17.44
N ARG A 39 -1.68 9.64 18.10
CA ARG A 39 -2.12 8.25 18.21
C ARG A 39 -2.41 7.65 16.84
N LEU A 40 -3.17 8.35 16.00
CA LEU A 40 -3.52 7.90 14.65
C LEU A 40 -2.27 7.69 13.79
N LYS A 41 -1.32 8.62 13.83
CA LYS A 41 -0.01 8.48 13.16
C LYS A 41 0.77 7.25 13.64
N GLY A 42 0.62 6.87 14.90
CA GLY A 42 1.25 5.68 15.48
C GLY A 42 0.60 4.34 15.07
N ILE A 43 -0.61 4.34 14.51
CA ILE A 43 -1.34 3.11 14.14
C ILE A 43 -1.59 2.95 12.64
N VAL A 44 -1.51 4.03 11.84
CA VAL A 44 -1.70 3.93 10.39
C VAL A 44 -0.50 3.27 9.70
N PRO A 45 -0.70 2.56 8.58
CA PRO A 45 0.40 1.96 7.83
C PRO A 45 1.46 2.99 7.39
N ASP A 46 2.73 2.62 7.57
CA ASP A 46 3.90 3.35 7.05
C ASP A 46 3.95 3.28 5.51
N GLN A 47 4.70 4.20 4.89
CA GLN A 47 5.17 4.16 3.50
C GLN A 47 5.70 2.78 3.08
N SER A 48 6.29 1.98 3.98
CA SER A 48 6.71 0.61 3.66
C SER A 48 5.54 -0.28 3.18
N HIS A 49 4.34 -0.08 3.70
CA HIS A 49 3.14 -0.81 3.27
C HIS A 49 2.73 -0.35 1.87
N ALA A 50 2.65 0.96 1.64
CA ALA A 50 2.37 1.49 0.31
C ALA A 50 3.38 0.98 -0.73
N MET A 51 4.67 0.90 -0.39
CA MET A 51 5.70 0.36 -1.28
C MET A 51 5.61 -1.15 -1.50
N LYS A 52 5.08 -1.92 -0.54
CA LYS A 52 4.75 -3.34 -0.75
C LYS A 52 3.65 -3.45 -1.80
N ASP A 53 2.62 -2.62 -1.72
CA ASP A 53 1.52 -2.63 -2.69
C ASP A 53 2.00 -2.20 -4.08
N VAL A 54 2.88 -1.18 -4.17
CA VAL A 54 3.58 -0.84 -5.42
C VAL A 54 4.31 -2.05 -5.99
N ALA A 55 5.09 -2.78 -5.17
CA ALA A 55 5.80 -3.97 -5.63
C ALA A 55 4.86 -5.07 -6.15
N TYR A 56 3.74 -5.32 -5.45
CA TYR A 56 2.74 -6.28 -5.88
C TYR A 56 2.11 -5.90 -7.23
N HIS A 57 1.60 -4.68 -7.36
CA HIS A 57 0.96 -4.24 -8.60
C HIS A 57 1.96 -4.15 -9.75
N TYR A 58 3.15 -3.61 -9.51
CA TYR A 58 4.15 -3.41 -10.56
C TYR A 58 4.79 -4.73 -11.01
N SER A 59 4.92 -5.73 -10.13
CA SER A 59 5.35 -7.06 -10.55
C SER A 59 4.29 -7.77 -11.38
N ASN A 60 3.00 -7.65 -11.02
CA ASN A 60 1.91 -8.22 -11.81
C ASN A 60 1.67 -7.51 -13.15
N LEU A 61 2.00 -6.22 -13.26
CA LEU A 61 2.02 -5.49 -14.51
C LEU A 61 2.89 -6.20 -15.57
N TRP A 62 4.06 -6.71 -15.19
CA TRP A 62 4.95 -7.44 -16.10
C TRP A 62 4.23 -8.63 -16.74
N PHE A 63 3.64 -9.49 -15.93
CA PHE A 63 2.96 -10.69 -16.43
C PHE A 63 1.72 -10.37 -17.25
N ALA A 64 0.95 -9.35 -16.86
CA ALA A 64 -0.20 -8.90 -17.63
C ALA A 64 0.20 -8.32 -19.00
N GLY A 65 1.28 -7.54 -19.06
CA GLY A 65 1.79 -6.99 -20.31
C GLY A 65 2.43 -8.05 -21.21
N GLU A 66 3.20 -8.99 -20.66
CA GLU A 66 3.77 -10.12 -21.42
C GLU A 66 2.70 -11.04 -22.01
N ALA A 67 1.57 -11.19 -21.32
CA ALA A 67 0.42 -11.95 -21.83
C ALA A 67 -0.46 -11.13 -22.80
N GLU A 68 -0.09 -9.88 -23.10
CA GLU A 68 -0.87 -8.94 -23.91
C GLU A 68 -2.31 -8.73 -23.38
N ASN A 69 -2.51 -8.93 -22.07
CA ASN A 69 -3.77 -8.64 -21.40
C ASN A 69 -3.79 -7.15 -21.01
N TRP A 70 -3.97 -6.31 -22.01
CA TRP A 70 -3.87 -4.85 -21.88
C TRP A 70 -4.82 -4.23 -20.85
N PRO A 71 -6.09 -4.67 -20.71
CA PRO A 71 -6.95 -4.15 -19.63
C PRO A 71 -6.38 -4.45 -18.24
N LEU A 72 -5.84 -5.65 -18.03
CA LEU A 72 -5.21 -6.03 -16.76
C LEU A 72 -3.88 -5.29 -16.54
N ALA A 73 -3.09 -5.11 -17.60
CA ALA A 73 -1.86 -4.31 -17.55
C ALA A 73 -2.18 -2.85 -17.20
N GLU A 74 -3.19 -2.23 -17.81
CA GLU A 74 -3.61 -0.88 -17.47
C GLU A 74 -4.09 -0.76 -16.02
N PHE A 75 -4.84 -1.75 -15.53
CA PHE A 75 -5.22 -1.83 -14.12
C PHE A 75 -3.98 -1.81 -13.20
N TYR A 76 -3.04 -2.74 -13.39
CA TYR A 76 -1.84 -2.83 -12.55
C TYR A 76 -0.91 -1.62 -12.67
N PHE A 77 -0.82 -1.02 -13.86
CA PHE A 77 -0.10 0.24 -14.05
C PHE A 77 -0.73 1.38 -13.23
N ASN A 78 -2.05 1.52 -13.28
CA ASN A 78 -2.76 2.56 -12.55
C ASN A 78 -2.68 2.37 -11.04
N GLU A 79 -2.79 1.13 -10.55
CA GLU A 79 -2.60 0.81 -9.14
C GLU A 79 -1.18 1.14 -8.68
N SER A 80 -0.15 0.78 -9.45
CA SER A 80 1.25 1.12 -9.15
C SER A 80 1.45 2.62 -9.02
N ARG A 81 0.91 3.41 -9.96
CA ARG A 81 0.97 4.89 -9.92
C ARG A 81 0.23 5.45 -8.71
N SER A 82 -0.96 4.95 -8.41
CA SER A 82 -1.77 5.39 -7.27
C SER A 82 -1.02 5.16 -5.95
N HIS A 83 -0.42 3.98 -5.79
CA HIS A 83 0.29 3.61 -4.56
C HIS A 83 1.64 4.33 -4.41
N LEU A 84 2.32 4.68 -5.50
CA LEU A 84 3.50 5.57 -5.45
C LEU A 84 3.12 6.96 -4.93
N ARG A 85 2.03 7.55 -5.43
CA ARG A 85 1.50 8.83 -4.93
C ARG A 85 1.10 8.73 -3.47
N TRP A 86 0.47 7.62 -3.06
CA TRP A 86 0.13 7.38 -1.67
C TRP A 86 1.38 7.30 -0.78
N ALA A 87 2.40 6.53 -1.19
CA ALA A 87 3.66 6.40 -0.48
C ALA A 87 4.31 7.77 -0.20
N VAL A 88 4.36 8.65 -1.20
CA VAL A 88 4.90 10.00 -1.06
C VAL A 88 4.02 10.89 -0.16
N ARG A 89 2.70 10.75 -0.19
CA ARG A 89 1.82 11.49 0.74
C ARG A 89 2.00 11.08 2.19
N ILE A 90 2.33 9.83 2.48
CA ILE A 90 2.61 9.38 3.87
C ILE A 90 3.88 10.05 4.39
N ILE A 91 4.95 10.04 3.59
CA ILE A 91 6.25 10.64 3.96
C ILE A 91 6.73 11.52 2.79
N PRO A 92 6.35 12.80 2.77
CA PRO A 92 6.71 13.72 1.69
C PRO A 92 8.19 14.08 1.68
N VAL A 93 8.76 14.31 2.86
CA VAL A 93 10.17 14.67 3.03
C VAL A 93 10.85 13.60 3.89
N ARG A 94 11.99 13.09 3.41
CA ARG A 94 12.84 12.16 4.17
C ARG A 94 14.14 12.83 4.58
N LYS A 95 14.69 12.39 5.70
CA LYS A 95 16.09 12.61 6.03
C LYS A 95 16.92 11.50 5.41
N THR A 96 17.90 11.88 4.60
CA THR A 96 18.88 10.96 4.02
C THR A 96 19.90 10.52 5.10
N PRO A 97 20.71 9.48 4.85
CA PRO A 97 21.72 9.02 5.82
C PRO A 97 22.73 10.09 6.28
N ASP A 98 22.99 11.09 5.44
CA ASP A 98 23.85 12.25 5.71
C ASP A 98 23.09 13.44 6.35
N GLY A 99 21.80 13.26 6.67
CA GLY A 99 20.97 14.24 7.38
C GLY A 99 20.32 15.31 6.52
N GLN A 100 20.53 15.28 5.20
CA GLN A 100 19.90 16.21 4.26
C GLN A 100 18.40 15.93 4.10
N GLU A 101 17.65 16.95 3.68
CA GLU A 101 16.25 16.78 3.32
C GLU A 101 16.12 16.36 1.86
N LEU A 102 15.43 15.24 1.65
CA LEU A 102 15.03 14.78 0.35
C LEU A 102 13.52 14.98 0.20
N ARG A 103 13.12 15.83 -0.74
CA ARG A 103 11.72 16.07 -1.11
C ARG A 103 11.27 14.98 -2.09
N LEU A 104 10.49 14.01 -1.62
CA LEU A 104 10.03 12.90 -2.45
C LEU A 104 9.01 13.36 -3.50
N GLU A 105 8.29 14.45 -3.31
CA GLU A 105 7.39 14.99 -4.33
C GLU A 105 8.12 15.44 -5.58
N ASP A 106 9.30 16.04 -5.44
CA ASP A 106 10.09 16.49 -6.58
C ASP A 106 10.61 15.27 -7.37
N LEU A 107 11.08 14.25 -6.65
CA LEU A 107 11.47 12.96 -7.23
C LEU A 107 10.30 12.28 -7.95
N LEU A 108 9.13 12.22 -7.31
CA LEU A 108 7.94 11.63 -7.89
C LEU A 108 7.50 12.41 -9.14
N THR A 109 7.56 13.74 -9.12
CA THR A 109 7.20 14.56 -10.29
C THR A 109 8.11 14.25 -11.48
N GLY A 110 9.43 14.15 -11.26
CA GLY A 110 10.38 13.73 -12.31
C GLY A 110 10.10 12.30 -12.81
N PHE A 111 9.80 11.39 -11.89
CA PHE A 111 9.44 10.01 -12.19
C PHE A 111 8.15 9.88 -13.01
N GLU A 112 7.12 10.65 -12.64
CA GLU A 112 5.81 10.69 -13.32
C GLU A 112 5.92 11.29 -14.72
N ASN A 113 6.73 12.33 -14.91
CA ASN A 113 6.92 13.00 -16.19
C ASN A 113 7.88 12.27 -17.14
N GLY A 114 8.68 11.33 -16.62
CA GLY A 114 9.62 10.50 -17.39
C GLY A 114 9.13 9.06 -17.54
N ALA A 115 9.85 8.12 -16.92
CA ALA A 115 9.67 6.68 -17.11
C ALA A 115 8.24 6.17 -16.87
N LEU A 116 7.51 6.71 -15.89
CA LEU A 116 6.13 6.30 -15.65
C LEU A 116 5.20 6.70 -16.80
N LYS A 117 5.41 7.90 -17.38
CA LYS A 117 4.64 8.36 -18.54
C LYS A 117 4.94 7.49 -19.75
N GLU A 118 6.21 7.20 -20.03
CA GLU A 118 6.63 6.38 -21.16
C GLU A 118 6.06 4.96 -21.08
N LEU A 119 6.12 4.33 -19.91
CA LEU A 119 5.49 3.03 -19.67
C LEU A 119 3.97 3.09 -19.83
N GLY A 120 3.33 4.13 -19.31
CA GLY A 120 1.88 4.33 -19.45
C GLY A 120 1.45 4.51 -20.91
N ASP A 121 2.24 5.23 -21.71
CA ASP A 121 1.98 5.40 -23.14
C ASP A 121 2.16 4.05 -23.88
N ALA A 122 3.16 3.24 -23.52
CA ALA A 122 3.34 1.91 -24.07
C ALA A 122 2.13 0.99 -23.78
N VAL A 123 1.66 0.94 -22.53
CA VAL A 123 0.46 0.18 -22.13
C VAL A 123 -0.77 0.63 -22.91
N LYS A 124 -0.99 1.94 -23.05
CA LYS A 124 -2.13 2.48 -23.83
C LYS A 124 -2.04 2.15 -25.31
N SER A 125 -0.83 2.19 -25.87
CA SER A 125 -0.59 1.85 -27.27
C SER A 125 -0.60 0.34 -27.54
N GLN A 126 -0.68 -0.49 -26.49
CA GLN A 126 -0.67 -1.95 -26.59
C GLN A 126 0.55 -2.49 -27.36
N ASP A 127 1.69 -1.81 -27.18
CA ASP A 127 2.93 -2.09 -27.90
C ASP A 127 3.85 -2.89 -26.99
N LEU A 128 3.94 -4.21 -27.21
CA LEU A 128 4.70 -5.13 -26.37
C LEU A 128 6.18 -4.78 -26.27
N GLU A 129 6.81 -4.37 -27.37
CA GLU A 129 8.24 -4.04 -27.38
C GLU A 129 8.53 -2.73 -26.65
N LYS A 130 7.67 -1.71 -26.83
CA LYS A 130 7.75 -0.49 -26.02
C LYS A 130 7.44 -0.77 -24.55
N PHE A 131 6.50 -1.66 -24.26
CA PHE A 131 6.15 -2.04 -22.89
C PHE A 131 7.35 -2.68 -22.19
N ARG A 132 7.99 -3.68 -22.81
CA ARG A 132 9.19 -4.34 -22.29
C ARG A 132 10.31 -3.35 -21.98
N THR A 133 10.58 -2.47 -22.95
CA THR A 133 11.60 -1.42 -22.82
C THR A 133 11.26 -0.46 -21.68
N GLY A 134 10.04 0.05 -21.65
CA GLY A 134 9.56 0.97 -20.62
C GLY A 134 9.56 0.34 -19.22
N TYR A 135 9.21 -0.94 -19.11
CA TYR A 135 9.26 -1.67 -17.85
C TYR A 135 10.70 -1.77 -17.31
N GLN A 136 11.66 -2.12 -18.16
CA GLN A 136 13.07 -2.19 -17.78
C GLN A 136 13.64 -0.82 -17.36
N GLN A 137 13.34 0.23 -18.12
CA GLN A 137 13.75 1.60 -17.79
C GLN A 137 13.19 2.03 -16.43
N MET A 138 11.92 1.73 -16.20
CA MET A 138 11.21 2.05 -14.98
C MET A 138 11.80 1.32 -13.76
N LEU A 139 12.27 0.08 -13.87
CA LEU A 139 13.04 -0.58 -12.79
C LEU A 139 14.30 0.23 -12.40
N GLY A 140 14.99 0.79 -13.39
CA GLY A 140 16.13 1.69 -13.18
C GLY A 140 15.74 2.97 -12.44
N SER A 141 14.63 3.60 -12.85
CA SER A 141 14.11 4.80 -12.18
C SER A 141 13.61 4.51 -10.76
N CYS A 142 12.96 3.37 -10.52
CA CYS A 142 12.55 2.92 -9.19
C CYS A 142 13.79 2.76 -8.29
N TYR A 143 14.85 2.13 -8.81
CA TYR A 143 16.10 1.97 -8.08
C TYR A 143 16.78 3.31 -7.75
N ALA A 144 16.79 4.25 -8.69
CA ALA A 144 17.36 5.58 -8.46
C ALA A 144 16.64 6.31 -7.30
N CYS A 145 15.31 6.23 -7.23
CA CYS A 145 14.54 6.78 -6.11
C CYS A 145 14.90 6.08 -4.78
N HIS A 146 15.04 4.75 -4.78
CA HIS A 146 15.46 4.02 -3.59
C HIS A 146 16.87 4.39 -3.12
N VAL A 147 17.82 4.56 -4.04
CA VAL A 147 19.19 5.02 -3.73
C VAL A 147 19.16 6.43 -3.13
N ALA A 148 18.44 7.37 -3.76
CA ALA A 148 18.29 8.73 -3.25
C ALA A 148 17.70 8.73 -1.83
N ALA A 149 16.72 7.87 -1.57
CA ALA A 149 16.10 7.68 -0.26
C ALA A 149 16.97 6.90 0.76
N GLY A 150 18.24 6.61 0.44
CA GLY A 150 19.17 5.92 1.34
C GLY A 150 18.93 4.42 1.47
N LYS A 151 18.28 3.79 0.49
CA LYS A 151 17.92 2.36 0.49
C LYS A 151 18.55 1.59 -0.70
N PRO A 152 19.88 1.63 -0.89
CA PRO A 152 20.54 1.03 -2.07
C PRO A 152 20.48 -0.50 -2.10
N TYR A 153 20.09 -1.15 -1.00
CA TYR A 153 19.90 -2.59 -0.89
C TYR A 153 18.60 -3.07 -1.56
N LEU A 154 17.66 -2.18 -1.88
CA LEU A 154 16.43 -2.50 -2.61
C LEU A 154 16.69 -2.58 -4.12
N ARG A 155 17.48 -3.59 -4.53
CA ARG A 155 17.76 -3.86 -5.94
C ARG A 155 16.59 -4.58 -6.59
N LEU A 156 16.16 -4.06 -7.72
CA LEU A 156 14.99 -4.57 -8.44
C LEU A 156 15.44 -5.41 -9.64
N LYS A 157 14.61 -6.39 -10.00
CA LYS A 157 14.76 -7.21 -11.22
C LYS A 157 13.38 -7.50 -11.79
N ILE A 158 13.34 -7.90 -13.06
CA ILE A 158 12.12 -8.50 -13.61
C ILE A 158 11.82 -9.78 -12.82
N PRO A 159 10.59 -9.96 -12.33
CA PRO A 159 10.21 -11.17 -11.60
C PRO A 159 10.11 -12.38 -12.54
N ASP A 160 10.60 -13.53 -12.08
CA ASP A 160 10.54 -14.78 -12.86
C ASP A 160 9.18 -15.51 -12.69
N ARG A 161 8.40 -15.12 -11.67
CA ARG A 161 7.05 -15.62 -11.36
C ARG A 161 6.26 -14.60 -10.53
N PRO A 162 4.91 -14.59 -10.57
CA PRO A 162 4.10 -13.75 -9.68
C PRO A 162 4.31 -14.15 -8.21
N GLU A 163 4.24 -13.17 -7.30
CA GLU A 163 4.32 -13.41 -5.85
C GLU A 163 3.18 -14.32 -5.38
N VAL A 164 1.97 -14.05 -5.86
CA VAL A 164 0.76 -14.82 -5.57
C VAL A 164 0.17 -15.32 -6.89
N PRO A 165 0.29 -16.62 -7.23
CA PRO A 165 -0.14 -17.17 -8.51
C PRO A 165 -1.65 -17.49 -8.55
N ILE A 166 -2.50 -16.52 -8.17
CA ILE A 166 -3.97 -16.68 -8.15
C ILE A 166 -4.65 -16.05 -9.37
N ILE A 167 -4.01 -15.06 -9.99
CA ILE A 167 -4.55 -14.35 -11.15
C ILE A 167 -4.11 -15.08 -12.42
N ASP A 168 -5.07 -15.38 -13.29
CA ASP A 168 -4.81 -15.76 -14.67
C ASP A 168 -4.52 -14.49 -15.48
N PHE A 169 -3.35 -14.42 -16.09
CA PHE A 169 -2.91 -13.28 -16.87
C PHE A 169 -3.37 -13.35 -18.32
N SER A 170 -3.93 -14.48 -18.77
CA SER A 170 -4.39 -14.66 -20.15
C SER A 170 -5.43 -13.59 -20.52
N PRO A 171 -5.40 -13.05 -21.76
CA PRO A 171 -6.41 -12.12 -22.21
C PRO A 171 -7.79 -12.79 -22.25
N GLN A 172 -8.84 -12.00 -22.00
CA GLN A 172 -10.21 -12.46 -22.20
C GLN A 172 -10.46 -12.59 -23.70
N LEU A 173 -10.84 -13.80 -24.14
CA LEU A 173 -11.21 -14.10 -25.53
C LEU A 173 -12.52 -13.41 -25.94
#